data_AF-A0A9E4R2D8-F1
#
_entry.id   AF-A0A9E4R2D8-F1
#
_cell.length_a   1.000
_cell.length_b   1.000
_cell.length_c   1.000
_cell.angle_alpha   90.00
_cell.angle_beta   90.00
_cell.angle_gamma   90.00
#
_symmetry.space_group_name_H-M   'P 1'
#
loop_
_entity.id
_entity.type
_entity.pdbx_description
1 polymer ?
#
loop_
_entity_poly.entity_id
_entity_poly.type
_entity_poly.pdbx_seq_one_letter_code
_entity_poly.pdbx_strand_id
1 'polypeptide(L)'
;MSNSTVNEVVVRDQRGGIAILTALGFLLFSVPLITASLNLAQNTAIDARVKTIITQRQYCGLAVNEYLTYLLADTARWDVWLATNVDPGDPTGATHTETTDLCGKDITITVIQQAVLPPADVDDSLDSLVTIPALAAYNKRALQVTKTVSDSNPTGGDSVTYTITVANRDDAQADLRNIKETLPDGFSYDCSGPADQLTLPGATPVDIVPKGGCPDPDDTDIEWNIPGNPDLQPGESATLTFTAVTGLTFGSYCNEVAAKPDENDNTSGKTAIVQIGPTAGLCSGEALVGTKTWTTANLVSTNTNTSPYSYTFEVEFEIKLENIGTEDLDLAELIDLLPTGFSFVSTSTSGDIIDAPSSIQFETLVDREKIIWRFTPDVTLASDTTQMLIYTTLAVISRGNHRSDLIMDFAGGTFTRDKYTWPTAMLGVRDVFTVSATSDDDGKVVVTQHVLVANQSGIVDFWDLK
;
A
#
# COMPACT_ATOMS: atom_id res chain seq x y z
N MET A 1 85.24 99.19 -5.80
CA MET A 1 84.92 99.07 -7.24
C MET A 1 85.05 97.59 -7.59
N SER A 2 84.18 96.92 -8.33
CA SER A 2 82.78 97.15 -8.73
C SER A 2 82.18 95.82 -9.23
N ASN A 3 80.85 95.76 -9.44
CA ASN A 3 80.10 94.78 -10.24
C ASN A 3 79.98 93.32 -9.70
N SER A 4 78.87 92.60 -9.97
CA SER A 4 77.53 93.03 -10.43
C SER A 4 76.49 91.95 -10.09
N THR A 5 75.22 92.35 -9.98
CA THR A 5 74.07 91.43 -9.94
C THR A 5 73.61 91.05 -11.35
N VAL A 6 73.06 89.84 -11.51
CA VAL A 6 72.35 89.38 -12.71
C VAL A 6 71.02 88.79 -12.26
N ASN A 7 69.92 89.26 -12.85
CA ASN A 7 68.59 88.66 -12.68
C ASN A 7 68.35 87.63 -13.79
N GLU A 8 67.88 86.44 -13.42
CA GLU A 8 67.51 85.39 -14.37
C GLU A 8 65.98 85.22 -14.42
N VAL A 9 65.41 85.12 -15.61
CA VAL A 9 63.96 85.02 -15.85
C VAL A 9 63.57 83.55 -16.03
N VAL A 10 62.70 83.05 -15.15
CA VAL A 10 62.22 81.66 -15.21
C VAL A 10 61.08 81.52 -16.22
N VAL A 11 61.24 80.63 -17.20
CA VAL A 11 60.17 80.14 -18.07
C VAL A 11 59.78 78.73 -17.61
N ARG A 12 58.48 78.50 -17.35
CA ARG A 12 57.96 77.18 -16.90
C ARG A 12 57.58 76.30 -18.10
N ASP A 13 58.08 75.07 -18.12
CA ASP A 13 57.69 74.04 -19.10
C ASP A 13 56.40 73.32 -18.67
N GLN A 14 55.44 73.18 -19.60
CA GLN A 14 54.12 72.57 -19.34
C GLN A 14 54.10 71.04 -19.44
N ARG A 15 55.19 70.42 -19.92
CA ARG A 15 55.24 68.97 -20.19
C ARG A 15 54.98 68.08 -18.95
N GLY A 16 55.38 68.53 -17.76
CA GLY A 16 55.14 67.78 -16.52
C GLY A 16 53.66 67.67 -16.10
N GLY A 17 52.85 68.69 -16.41
CA GLY A 17 51.43 68.71 -16.03
C GLY A 17 50.59 67.69 -16.79
N ILE A 18 50.86 67.53 -18.08
CA ILE A 18 50.16 66.56 -18.95
C ILE A 18 50.49 65.13 -18.52
N ALA A 19 51.76 64.83 -18.21
CA ALA A 19 52.17 63.51 -17.73
C ALA A 19 51.47 63.11 -16.42
N ILE A 20 51.38 64.05 -15.46
CA ILE A 20 50.69 63.84 -14.18
C ILE A 20 49.17 63.69 -14.38
N LEU A 21 48.54 64.49 -15.24
CA LEU A 21 47.12 64.37 -15.56
C LEU A 21 46.79 63.05 -16.26
N THR A 22 47.65 62.57 -17.17
CA THR A 22 47.46 61.24 -17.79
C THR A 22 47.66 60.11 -16.79
N ALA A 23 48.63 60.21 -15.88
CA ALA A 23 48.83 59.20 -14.83
C ALA A 23 47.67 59.16 -13.83
N LEU A 24 47.18 60.33 -13.40
CA LEU A 24 45.99 60.43 -12.54
C LEU A 24 44.73 59.95 -13.24
N GLY A 25 44.55 60.25 -14.53
CA GLY A 25 43.47 59.71 -15.35
C GLY A 25 43.53 58.18 -15.42
N PHE A 26 44.71 57.62 -15.73
CA PHE A 26 44.92 56.17 -15.72
C PHE A 26 44.62 55.56 -14.35
N LEU A 27 45.04 56.17 -13.23
CA LEU A 27 44.72 55.68 -11.88
C LEU A 27 43.21 55.76 -11.56
N LEU A 28 42.55 56.86 -11.94
CA LEU A 28 41.11 57.06 -11.76
C LEU A 28 40.26 56.03 -12.52
N PHE A 29 40.72 55.52 -13.66
CA PHE A 29 40.04 54.44 -14.40
C PHE A 29 40.51 53.03 -14.01
N SER A 30 41.81 52.84 -13.77
CA SER A 30 42.37 51.51 -13.48
C SER A 30 42.03 51.00 -12.08
N VAL A 31 42.02 51.85 -11.05
CA VAL A 31 41.73 51.39 -9.68
C VAL A 31 40.28 50.88 -9.55
N PRO A 32 39.23 51.58 -10.04
CA PRO A 32 37.87 51.03 -10.04
C PRO A 32 37.73 49.80 -10.94
N LEU A 33 38.39 49.77 -12.11
CA LEU A 33 38.32 48.63 -13.03
C LEU A 33 38.96 47.37 -12.44
N ILE A 34 40.15 47.50 -11.84
CA ILE A 34 40.83 46.39 -11.15
C ILE A 34 39.98 45.92 -9.96
N THR A 35 39.46 46.84 -9.15
CA THR A 35 38.60 46.51 -8.00
C THR A 35 37.33 45.78 -8.44
N ALA A 36 36.67 46.24 -9.51
CA ALA A 36 35.50 45.57 -10.08
C ALA A 36 35.85 44.17 -10.63
N SER A 37 37.00 44.03 -11.30
CA SER A 37 37.46 42.73 -11.82
C SER A 37 37.81 41.74 -10.70
N LEU A 38 38.38 42.22 -9.60
CA LEU A 38 38.72 41.40 -8.43
C LEU A 38 37.46 40.98 -7.67
N ASN A 39 36.50 41.90 -7.47
CA ASN A 39 35.19 41.58 -6.89
C ASN A 39 34.43 40.56 -7.76
N LEU A 40 34.46 40.70 -9.09
CA LEU A 40 33.85 39.73 -10.00
C LEU A 40 34.54 38.36 -9.93
N ALA A 41 35.87 38.32 -9.89
CA ALA A 41 36.64 37.09 -9.74
C ALA A 41 36.38 36.39 -8.40
N GLN A 42 36.28 37.15 -7.30
CA GLN A 42 35.90 36.63 -5.99
C GLN A 42 34.48 36.08 -5.99
N ASN A 43 33.51 36.82 -6.53
CA ASN A 43 32.12 36.39 -6.62
C ASN A 43 31.96 35.12 -7.48
N THR A 44 32.64 35.03 -8.62
CA THR A 44 32.63 33.82 -9.47
C THR A 44 33.36 32.64 -8.84
N ALA A 45 34.43 32.86 -8.06
CA ALA A 45 35.09 31.79 -7.31
C ALA A 45 34.21 31.28 -6.14
N ILE A 46 33.49 32.18 -5.46
CA ILE A 46 32.50 31.83 -4.44
C ILE A 46 31.35 31.04 -5.07
N ASP A 47 30.78 31.52 -6.18
CA ASP A 47 29.70 30.85 -6.91
C ASP A 47 30.10 29.45 -7.39
N ALA A 48 31.26 29.30 -8.03
CA ALA A 48 31.78 28.01 -8.47
C ALA A 48 32.00 27.04 -7.28
N ARG A 49 32.52 27.54 -6.15
CA ARG A 49 32.69 26.74 -4.92
C ARG A 49 31.33 26.34 -4.33
N VAL A 50 30.38 27.27 -4.22
CA VAL A 50 29.04 27.01 -3.70
C VAL A 50 28.31 26.01 -4.57
N LYS A 51 28.36 26.16 -5.90
CA LYS A 51 27.76 25.23 -6.86
C LYS A 51 28.37 23.83 -6.73
N THR A 52 29.69 23.72 -6.62
CA THR A 52 30.37 22.42 -6.40
C THR A 52 29.92 21.76 -5.09
N ILE A 53 29.80 22.54 -4.01
CA ILE A 53 29.31 22.05 -2.70
C ILE A 53 27.85 21.60 -2.78
N ILE A 54 26.98 22.35 -3.48
CA ILE A 54 25.57 21.98 -3.68
C ILE A 54 25.47 20.68 -4.50
N THR A 55 26.20 20.57 -5.62
CA THR A 55 26.20 19.37 -6.46
C THR A 55 26.69 18.14 -5.69
N GLN A 56 27.76 18.26 -4.89
CA GLN A 56 28.24 17.15 -4.05
C GLN A 56 27.19 16.74 -3.00
N ARG A 57 26.49 17.70 -2.37
CA ARG A 57 25.41 17.41 -1.42
C ARG A 57 24.24 16.69 -2.06
N GLN A 58 23.81 17.13 -3.24
CA GLN A 58 22.75 16.47 -3.99
C GLN A 58 23.15 15.04 -4.36
N TYR A 59 24.40 14.82 -4.77
CA TYR A 59 24.93 13.49 -5.04
C TYR A 59 24.98 12.58 -3.79
N CYS A 60 25.49 13.10 -2.66
CA CYS A 60 25.45 12.37 -1.40
C CYS A 60 24.01 12.08 -0.92
N GLY A 61 23.07 12.99 -1.17
CA GLY A 61 21.65 12.79 -0.83
C GLY A 61 20.99 11.68 -1.65
N LEU A 62 21.30 11.60 -2.94
CA LEU A 62 20.90 10.46 -3.77
C LEU A 62 21.51 9.15 -3.26
N ALA A 63 22.79 9.15 -2.89
CA ALA A 63 23.45 7.95 -2.36
C ALA A 63 22.87 7.50 -1.01
N VAL A 64 22.49 8.43 -0.12
CA VAL A 64 21.72 8.13 1.11
C VAL A 64 20.37 7.53 0.79
N ASN A 65 19.64 8.10 -0.19
CA ASN A 65 18.31 7.59 -0.56
C ASN A 65 18.38 6.18 -1.18
N GLU A 66 19.36 5.91 -2.04
CA GLU A 66 19.62 4.56 -2.59
C GLU A 66 20.03 3.57 -1.48
N TYR A 67 20.84 3.99 -0.51
CA TYR A 67 21.22 3.16 0.63
C TYR A 67 20.03 2.83 1.54
N LEU A 68 19.17 3.80 1.83
CA LEU A 68 17.93 3.57 2.57
C LEU A 68 16.95 2.70 1.78
N THR A 69 16.80 2.94 0.47
CA THR A 69 15.99 2.09 -0.42
C THR A 69 16.50 0.64 -0.41
N TYR A 70 17.82 0.44 -0.44
CA TYR A 70 18.43 -0.87 -0.23
C TYR A 70 18.06 -1.43 1.15
N LEU A 71 18.37 -0.75 2.26
CA LEU A 71 18.08 -1.23 3.61
C LEU A 71 16.60 -1.65 3.76
N LEU A 72 15.67 -0.79 3.33
CA LEU A 72 14.22 -0.93 3.45
C LEU A 72 13.60 -1.97 2.50
N ALA A 73 14.32 -2.44 1.48
CA ALA A 73 13.80 -3.50 0.59
C ALA A 73 13.74 -4.91 1.24
N ASP A 74 14.12 -5.05 2.51
CA ASP A 74 14.07 -6.30 3.28
C ASP A 74 13.89 -5.97 4.78
N THR A 75 12.80 -6.44 5.40
CA THR A 75 12.52 -6.19 6.83
C THR A 75 13.58 -6.80 7.74
N ALA A 76 14.09 -7.99 7.42
CA ALA A 76 15.11 -8.64 8.23
C ALA A 76 16.44 -7.87 8.16
N ARG A 77 16.78 -7.31 6.99
CA ARG A 77 17.92 -6.38 6.86
C ARG A 77 17.72 -5.12 7.68
N TRP A 78 16.53 -4.51 7.64
CA TRP A 78 16.20 -3.32 8.44
C TRP A 78 16.28 -3.62 9.95
N ASP A 79 15.72 -4.73 10.42
CA ASP A 79 15.76 -5.12 11.82
C ASP A 79 17.18 -5.45 12.31
N VAL A 80 17.99 -6.13 11.48
CA VAL A 80 19.42 -6.32 11.76
C VAL A 80 20.17 -4.99 11.81
N TRP A 81 19.84 -4.04 10.93
CA TRP A 81 20.44 -2.70 10.94
C TRP A 81 20.09 -1.94 12.22
N LEU A 82 18.81 -1.89 12.60
CA LEU A 82 18.36 -1.25 13.86
C LEU A 82 19.05 -1.87 15.08
N ALA A 83 19.09 -3.20 15.17
CA ALA A 83 19.70 -3.93 16.27
C ALA A 83 21.22 -3.74 16.38
N THR A 84 21.91 -3.50 15.25
CA THR A 84 23.36 -3.32 15.20
C THR A 84 23.77 -1.87 15.49
N ASN A 85 22.94 -0.89 15.11
CA ASN A 85 23.27 0.53 15.10
C ASN A 85 22.59 1.34 16.22
N VAL A 86 22.18 0.72 17.34
CA VAL A 86 21.58 1.43 18.48
C VAL A 86 22.53 2.53 19.00
N ASP A 87 22.04 3.76 19.15
CA ASP A 87 22.83 4.86 19.71
C ASP A 87 23.04 4.67 21.23
N PRO A 88 24.27 4.45 21.72
CA PRO A 88 24.54 4.29 23.15
C PRO A 88 24.32 5.59 23.96
N GLY A 89 24.15 6.73 23.29
CA GLY A 89 23.78 8.01 23.89
C GLY A 89 22.28 8.17 24.16
N ASP A 90 21.41 7.34 23.55
CA ASP A 90 19.96 7.39 23.73
C ASP A 90 19.47 6.31 24.70
N PRO A 91 19.14 6.64 25.96
CA PRO A 91 18.63 5.68 26.93
C PRO A 91 17.20 5.19 26.64
N THR A 92 16.51 5.75 25.64
CA THR A 92 15.20 5.27 25.20
C THR A 92 15.29 4.14 24.17
N GLY A 93 16.45 4.00 23.50
CA GLY A 93 16.68 3.02 22.44
C GLY A 93 15.97 3.33 21.11
N ALA A 94 15.38 4.52 20.95
CA ALA A 94 14.65 4.92 19.74
C ALA A 94 15.57 5.48 18.64
N THR A 95 16.79 5.89 19.00
CA THR A 95 17.79 6.47 18.09
C THR A 95 18.80 5.40 17.66
N HIS A 96 19.06 5.35 16.35
CA HIS A 96 20.02 4.47 15.73
C HIS A 96 20.94 5.28 14.81
N THR A 97 22.25 5.02 14.85
CA THR A 97 23.28 5.79 14.12
C THR A 97 24.29 4.89 13.42
N GLU A 98 24.56 5.18 12.15
CA GLU A 98 25.63 4.56 11.36
C GLU A 98 26.43 5.64 10.63
N THR A 99 27.76 5.56 10.66
CA THR A 99 28.64 6.39 9.83
C THR A 99 29.24 5.54 8.71
N THR A 100 29.03 5.92 7.46
CA THR A 100 29.47 5.14 6.29
C THR A 100 29.81 6.03 5.08
N ASP A 101 30.71 5.57 4.20
CA ASP A 101 31.09 6.30 2.98
C ASP A 101 30.15 5.95 1.82
N LEU A 102 29.28 6.90 1.47
CA LEU A 102 28.31 6.77 0.38
C LEU A 102 28.67 7.59 -0.86
N CYS A 103 29.59 8.54 -0.76
CA CYS A 103 29.83 9.52 -1.82
C CYS A 103 31.29 10.02 -1.91
N GLY A 104 32.25 9.26 -1.38
CA GLY A 104 33.64 9.66 -1.17
C GLY A 104 33.81 10.54 0.07
N LYS A 105 32.92 10.39 1.05
CA LYS A 105 32.79 11.18 2.29
C LYS A 105 32.06 10.35 3.33
N ASP A 106 32.52 10.42 4.58
CA ASP A 106 31.81 9.88 5.73
C ASP A 106 30.49 10.66 5.94
N ILE A 107 29.39 9.92 5.91
CA ILE A 107 28.04 10.39 6.19
C ILE A 107 27.53 9.65 7.42
N THR A 108 27.21 10.39 8.48
CA THR A 108 26.46 9.86 9.62
C THR A 108 24.97 9.92 9.31
N ILE A 109 24.33 8.74 9.29
CA ILE A 109 22.90 8.54 9.19
C ILE A 109 22.35 8.34 10.60
N THR A 110 21.36 9.14 10.97
CA THR A 110 20.63 9.04 12.23
C THR A 110 19.16 8.73 11.93
N VAL A 111 18.68 7.60 12.44
CA VAL A 111 17.30 7.11 12.34
C VAL A 111 16.67 7.20 13.72
N ILE A 112 15.53 7.88 13.84
CA ILE A 112 14.81 8.06 15.11
C ILE A 112 13.39 7.51 14.97
N GLN A 113 13.09 6.41 15.67
CA GLN A 113 11.73 5.88 15.74
C GLN A 113 10.82 6.84 16.49
N GLN A 114 9.76 7.29 15.82
CA GLN A 114 8.73 8.12 16.42
C GLN A 114 7.71 7.25 17.17
N ALA A 115 6.93 7.89 18.05
CA ALA A 115 5.70 7.27 18.55
C ALA A 115 4.72 7.06 17.38
N VAL A 116 3.97 5.95 17.39
CA VAL A 116 2.95 5.69 16.37
C VAL A 116 1.86 6.75 16.46
N LEU A 117 1.56 7.37 15.32
CA LEU A 117 0.54 8.40 15.19
C LEU A 117 -0.84 7.77 14.95
N PRO A 118 -1.92 8.36 15.51
CA PRO A 118 -3.28 8.04 15.11
C PRO A 118 -3.49 8.28 13.60
N PRO A 119 -4.42 7.56 12.93
CA PRO A 119 -4.67 7.74 11.50
C PRO A 119 -5.02 9.19 11.08
N ALA A 120 -5.62 9.97 11.97
CA ALA A 120 -6.00 11.37 11.72
C ALA A 120 -4.82 12.38 11.81
N ASP A 121 -3.65 11.96 12.31
CA ASP A 121 -2.46 12.80 12.47
C ASP A 121 -1.36 12.50 11.43
N VAL A 122 -1.64 11.59 10.48
CA VAL A 122 -0.76 11.29 9.34
C VAL A 122 -1.14 12.20 8.17
N ASP A 123 -0.38 13.27 7.97
CA ASP A 123 -0.51 14.18 6.82
C ASP A 123 -0.15 13.45 5.51
N ASP A 124 -0.92 13.69 4.44
CA ASP A 124 -0.69 13.17 3.08
C ASP A 124 0.68 13.60 2.49
N SER A 125 1.37 14.53 3.15
CA SER A 125 2.72 14.98 2.79
C SER A 125 3.87 14.06 3.22
N LEU A 126 3.58 12.92 3.88
CA LEU A 126 4.58 12.01 4.44
C LEU A 126 5.05 10.95 3.40
N ASP A 127 6.31 11.09 2.98
CA ASP A 127 6.94 10.39 1.84
C ASP A 127 6.81 8.84 1.79
N SER A 128 6.74 8.35 0.54
CA SER A 128 6.99 6.98 0.04
C SER A 128 6.87 5.81 1.04
N LEU A 129 5.68 5.20 1.06
CA LEU A 129 5.39 3.93 1.75
C LEU A 129 6.19 2.76 1.15
N VAL A 130 6.88 1.97 1.99
CA VAL A 130 7.52 0.70 1.61
C VAL A 130 6.87 -0.47 2.36
N THR A 131 6.56 -1.58 1.66
CA THR A 131 5.81 -2.72 2.21
C THR A 131 6.31 -4.08 1.71
N ILE A 132 6.35 -5.10 2.59
CA ILE A 132 7.16 -6.34 2.46
C ILE A 132 6.38 -7.58 3.04
N PRO A 133 6.25 -8.76 2.35
CA PRO A 133 5.45 -9.97 2.75
C PRO A 133 5.87 -10.68 4.08
N ALA A 134 5.17 -11.63 4.77
CA ALA A 134 3.91 -12.41 4.57
C ALA A 134 3.21 -12.87 5.93
N LEU A 135 2.25 -13.83 5.86
CA LEU A 135 1.54 -14.63 6.92
C LEU A 135 0.30 -14.01 7.64
N ALA A 136 -0.84 -14.70 7.91
CA ALA A 136 -1.38 -16.00 7.46
C ALA A 136 -2.94 -16.04 7.60
N ALA A 137 -3.64 -16.94 6.87
CA ALA A 137 -5.10 -17.14 6.98
C ALA A 137 -5.48 -18.63 7.12
N TYR A 138 -6.44 -18.96 8.00
CA TYR A 138 -6.83 -20.36 8.22
C TYR A 138 -8.08 -20.77 7.45
N ASN A 139 -7.87 -21.48 6.34
CA ASN A 139 -8.53 -22.75 6.00
C ASN A 139 -8.26 -23.20 4.55
N LYS A 140 -7.05 -23.71 4.27
CA LYS A 140 -6.66 -24.35 2.97
C LYS A 140 -6.77 -23.51 1.68
N ARG A 141 -7.38 -22.33 1.74
CA ARG A 141 -7.52 -21.36 0.65
C ARG A 141 -6.19 -20.67 0.35
N ALA A 142 -5.27 -21.40 -0.28
CA ALA A 142 -3.96 -20.89 -0.65
C ALA A 142 -4.05 -19.69 -1.60
N LEU A 143 -5.12 -19.62 -2.40
CA LEU A 143 -5.32 -18.61 -3.44
C LEU A 143 -6.59 -17.79 -3.17
N GLN A 144 -6.44 -16.49 -2.90
CA GLN A 144 -7.55 -15.55 -2.95
C GLN A 144 -7.89 -15.26 -4.42
N VAL A 145 -9.15 -15.39 -4.81
CA VAL A 145 -9.61 -14.97 -6.14
C VAL A 145 -10.55 -13.78 -6.02
N THR A 146 -10.31 -12.73 -6.80
CA THR A 146 -11.23 -11.61 -6.98
C THR A 146 -11.57 -11.45 -8.46
N LYS A 147 -12.71 -10.81 -8.74
CA LYS A 147 -13.17 -10.59 -10.10
C LYS A 147 -13.89 -9.26 -10.22
N THR A 148 -13.64 -8.55 -11.31
CA THR A 148 -14.34 -7.32 -11.68
C THR A 148 -14.81 -7.39 -13.13
N VAL A 149 -15.77 -6.54 -13.48
CA VAL A 149 -16.28 -6.39 -14.85
C VAL A 149 -16.05 -4.95 -15.33
N SER A 150 -15.75 -4.78 -16.62
CA SER A 150 -15.47 -3.47 -17.23
C SER A 150 -16.68 -2.53 -17.28
N ASP A 151 -17.88 -3.10 -17.32
CA ASP A 151 -19.16 -2.40 -17.28
C ASP A 151 -20.16 -3.25 -16.49
N SER A 152 -20.69 -2.71 -15.40
CA SER A 152 -21.71 -3.34 -14.56
C SER A 152 -23.13 -3.11 -15.07
N ASN A 153 -23.34 -2.21 -16.04
CA ASN A 153 -24.66 -1.81 -16.54
C ASN A 153 -24.76 -1.78 -18.10
N PRO A 154 -24.30 -2.82 -18.82
CA PRO A 154 -24.29 -2.88 -20.28
C PRO A 154 -25.68 -3.05 -20.90
N THR A 155 -25.79 -2.85 -22.21
CA THR A 155 -26.98 -3.27 -22.97
C THR A 155 -26.90 -4.77 -23.24
N GLY A 156 -28.04 -5.46 -23.22
CA GLY A 156 -28.07 -6.90 -23.50
C GLY A 156 -27.55 -7.24 -24.90
N GLY A 157 -26.53 -8.09 -24.97
CA GLY A 157 -25.81 -8.44 -26.19
C GLY A 157 -24.50 -7.65 -26.41
N ASP A 158 -24.16 -6.70 -25.53
CA ASP A 158 -22.84 -6.07 -25.53
C ASP A 158 -21.78 -7.04 -24.98
N SER A 159 -20.54 -6.90 -25.44
CA SER A 159 -19.38 -7.62 -24.89
C SER A 159 -18.79 -6.88 -23.68
N VAL A 160 -18.64 -7.57 -22.55
CA VAL A 160 -17.97 -7.07 -21.34
C VAL A 160 -16.66 -7.80 -21.10
N THR A 161 -15.65 -7.10 -20.57
CA THR A 161 -14.38 -7.71 -20.17
C THR A 161 -14.40 -7.97 -18.67
N TYR A 162 -14.11 -9.21 -18.28
CA TYR A 162 -13.87 -9.57 -16.89
C TYR A 162 -12.37 -9.56 -16.61
N THR A 163 -12.00 -9.07 -15.43
CA THR A 163 -10.63 -9.18 -14.89
C THR A 163 -10.66 -10.04 -13.65
N ILE A 164 -9.99 -11.18 -13.70
CA ILE A 164 -9.79 -12.11 -12.59
C ILE A 164 -8.41 -11.82 -12.00
N THR A 165 -8.30 -11.73 -10.67
CA THR A 165 -7.01 -11.66 -9.97
C THR A 165 -6.91 -12.83 -9.01
N VAL A 166 -5.83 -13.60 -9.10
CA VAL A 166 -5.54 -14.73 -8.21
C VAL A 166 -4.29 -14.38 -7.42
N ALA A 167 -4.40 -14.21 -6.10
CA ALA A 167 -3.31 -13.83 -5.22
C ALA A 167 -3.00 -14.94 -4.21
N ASN A 168 -1.73 -15.34 -4.08
CA ASN A 168 -1.32 -16.20 -2.99
C ASN A 168 -1.36 -15.42 -1.67
N ARG A 169 -2.17 -15.89 -0.72
CA ARG A 169 -2.30 -15.29 0.63
C ARG A 169 -1.78 -16.22 1.75
N ASP A 170 -1.23 -17.37 1.37
CA ASP A 170 -0.61 -18.31 2.28
C ASP A 170 0.86 -17.95 2.59
N ASP A 171 1.44 -18.66 3.56
CA ASP A 171 2.86 -18.57 3.90
C ASP A 171 3.77 -19.44 3.02
N ALA A 172 3.17 -20.47 2.43
CA ALA A 172 3.77 -21.39 1.51
C ALA A 172 3.60 -20.92 0.06
N GLN A 173 4.42 -21.51 -0.79
CA GLN A 173 4.27 -21.48 -2.23
C GLN A 173 2.90 -22.10 -2.63
N ALA A 174 2.13 -21.41 -3.48
CA ALA A 174 0.80 -21.85 -3.91
C ALA A 174 0.74 -22.24 -5.40
N ASP A 175 0.26 -23.45 -5.65
CA ASP A 175 0.20 -24.10 -6.96
C ASP A 175 -0.92 -23.54 -7.86
N LEU A 176 -0.71 -22.45 -8.61
CA LEU A 176 -1.70 -21.98 -9.58
C LEU A 176 -1.66 -22.86 -10.85
N ARG A 177 -2.64 -23.76 -10.98
CA ARG A 177 -2.68 -24.75 -12.09
C ARG A 177 -3.71 -24.42 -13.17
N ASN A 178 -4.92 -24.05 -12.76
CA ASN A 178 -5.94 -23.57 -13.69
C ASN A 178 -6.91 -22.61 -13.02
N ILE A 179 -7.61 -21.86 -13.86
CA ILE A 179 -8.72 -21.00 -13.49
C ILE A 179 -9.97 -21.59 -14.17
N LYS A 180 -11.04 -21.80 -13.41
CA LYS A 180 -12.35 -22.21 -13.91
C LYS A 180 -13.36 -21.09 -13.69
N GLU A 181 -14.04 -20.72 -14.75
CA GLU A 181 -15.11 -19.75 -14.83
C GLU A 181 -16.44 -20.48 -15.05
N THR A 182 -17.51 -19.98 -14.44
CA THR A 182 -18.88 -20.41 -14.77
C THR A 182 -19.72 -19.17 -15.06
N LEU A 183 -19.92 -18.88 -16.35
CA LEU A 183 -20.71 -17.75 -16.81
C LEU A 183 -22.18 -17.84 -16.34
N PRO A 184 -22.86 -16.70 -16.10
CA PRO A 184 -24.29 -16.67 -15.80
C PRO A 184 -25.14 -17.23 -16.95
N ASP A 185 -26.30 -17.82 -16.63
CA ASP A 185 -27.24 -18.31 -17.65
C ASP A 185 -27.58 -17.21 -18.68
N GLY A 186 -27.41 -17.52 -19.96
CA GLY A 186 -27.65 -16.59 -21.07
C GLY A 186 -26.46 -15.68 -21.43
N PHE A 187 -25.34 -15.73 -20.71
CA PHE A 187 -24.06 -15.17 -21.16
C PHE A 187 -23.30 -16.22 -21.98
N SER A 188 -22.38 -15.77 -22.84
CA SER A 188 -21.52 -16.64 -23.63
C SER A 188 -20.11 -16.06 -23.75
N TYR A 189 -19.10 -16.89 -24.00
CA TYR A 189 -17.73 -16.42 -24.21
C TYR A 189 -17.60 -15.73 -25.59
N ASP A 190 -16.93 -14.57 -25.64
CA ASP A 190 -16.76 -13.83 -26.90
C ASP A 190 -15.53 -14.32 -27.68
N CYS A 191 -15.71 -15.38 -28.47
CA CYS A 191 -14.66 -15.88 -29.37
C CYS A 191 -14.22 -14.89 -30.49
N SER A 192 -14.88 -13.74 -30.60
CA SER A 192 -14.51 -12.65 -31.53
C SER A 192 -13.88 -11.44 -30.82
N GLY A 193 -13.78 -11.49 -29.49
CA GLY A 193 -13.19 -10.45 -28.66
C GLY A 193 -11.66 -10.38 -28.77
N PRO A 194 -11.03 -9.51 -27.95
CA PRO A 194 -9.59 -9.54 -27.71
C PRO A 194 -9.13 -10.92 -27.23
N ALA A 195 -7.85 -11.25 -27.45
CA ALA A 195 -7.27 -12.45 -26.86
C ALA A 195 -7.27 -12.34 -25.32
N ASP A 196 -7.59 -13.43 -24.64
CA ASP A 196 -7.48 -13.50 -23.18
C ASP A 196 -6.02 -13.27 -22.77
N GLN A 197 -5.77 -12.41 -21.77
CA GLN A 197 -4.40 -12.11 -21.33
C GLN A 197 -4.14 -12.59 -19.91
N LEU A 198 -3.16 -13.46 -19.77
CA LEU A 198 -2.60 -13.87 -18.49
C LEU A 198 -1.36 -13.02 -18.18
N THR A 199 -1.31 -12.40 -17.00
CA THR A 199 -0.09 -11.79 -16.45
C THR A 199 0.33 -12.55 -15.20
N LEU A 200 1.59 -13.00 -15.18
CA LEU A 200 2.21 -13.66 -14.02
C LEU A 200 3.16 -12.71 -13.28
N PRO A 201 3.51 -12.98 -12.02
CA PRO A 201 4.45 -12.15 -11.25
C PRO A 201 5.75 -11.86 -12.01
N GLY A 202 6.09 -10.58 -12.16
CA GLY A 202 7.30 -10.13 -12.85
C GLY A 202 7.36 -10.43 -14.36
N ALA A 203 6.29 -10.96 -14.97
CA ALA A 203 6.23 -11.31 -16.38
C ALA A 203 5.43 -10.28 -17.20
N THR A 204 5.72 -10.22 -18.51
CA THR A 204 4.84 -9.50 -19.45
C THR A 204 3.55 -10.29 -19.68
N PRO A 205 2.41 -9.64 -19.96
CA PRO A 205 1.18 -10.33 -20.35
C PRO A 205 1.41 -11.28 -21.54
N VAL A 206 0.77 -12.45 -21.50
CA VAL A 206 0.78 -13.44 -22.58
C VAL A 206 -0.64 -13.82 -22.98
N ASP A 207 -0.86 -13.97 -24.27
CA ASP A 207 -2.13 -14.45 -24.80
C ASP A 207 -2.33 -15.93 -24.38
N ILE A 208 -3.50 -16.22 -23.81
CA ILE A 208 -3.93 -17.56 -23.41
C ILE A 208 -5.24 -17.90 -24.14
N VAL A 209 -5.60 -19.17 -24.18
CA VAL A 209 -6.87 -19.64 -24.77
C VAL A 209 -7.57 -20.62 -23.82
N PRO A 210 -8.90 -20.69 -23.83
CA PRO A 210 -9.61 -21.70 -23.04
C PRO A 210 -9.26 -23.13 -23.48
N LYS A 211 -9.38 -24.06 -22.54
CA LYS A 211 -9.11 -25.48 -22.72
C LYS A 211 -10.16 -26.09 -23.66
N GLY A 212 -9.73 -26.41 -24.87
CA GLY A 212 -10.60 -26.86 -25.96
C GLY A 212 -10.67 -25.87 -27.13
N GLY A 213 -10.18 -24.63 -26.93
CA GLY A 213 -10.30 -23.53 -27.88
C GLY A 213 -11.47 -22.61 -27.50
N CYS A 214 -12.05 -21.97 -28.51
CA CYS A 214 -13.32 -21.23 -28.39
C CYS A 214 -14.42 -22.16 -27.83
N PRO A 215 -15.03 -21.86 -26.67
CA PRO A 215 -16.21 -22.56 -26.16
C PRO A 215 -17.39 -22.46 -27.12
N ASP A 216 -18.35 -23.40 -27.01
CA ASP A 216 -19.63 -23.26 -27.68
C ASP A 216 -20.43 -22.11 -27.02
N PRO A 217 -21.20 -21.29 -27.74
CA PRO A 217 -22.02 -20.24 -27.12
C PRO A 217 -23.02 -20.74 -26.06
N ASP A 218 -23.42 -22.01 -26.10
CA ASP A 218 -24.27 -22.63 -25.08
C ASP A 218 -23.46 -23.19 -23.86
N ASP A 219 -22.13 -23.14 -23.88
CA ASP A 219 -21.25 -23.61 -22.80
C ASP A 219 -20.83 -22.47 -21.88
N THR A 220 -21.27 -22.54 -20.62
CA THR A 220 -20.95 -21.55 -19.59
C THR A 220 -19.71 -21.92 -18.77
N ASP A 221 -19.19 -23.14 -18.87
CA ASP A 221 -18.09 -23.65 -18.04
C ASP A 221 -16.74 -23.54 -18.78
N ILE A 222 -15.95 -22.52 -18.45
CA ILE A 222 -14.70 -22.19 -19.15
C ILE A 222 -13.51 -22.50 -18.24
N GLU A 223 -12.47 -23.18 -18.74
CA GLU A 223 -11.28 -23.55 -17.95
C GLU A 223 -9.99 -23.15 -18.71
N TRP A 224 -9.07 -22.44 -18.07
CA TRP A 224 -7.75 -22.13 -18.63
C TRP A 224 -6.65 -22.88 -17.87
N ASN A 225 -5.84 -23.68 -18.58
CA ASN A 225 -4.63 -24.28 -18.00
C ASN A 225 -3.50 -23.24 -17.99
N ILE A 226 -2.96 -22.92 -16.82
CA ILE A 226 -1.97 -21.84 -16.70
C ILE A 226 -0.60 -22.30 -17.24
N PRO A 227 -0.03 -21.65 -18.27
CA PRO A 227 1.20 -22.08 -18.91
C PRO A 227 2.38 -22.18 -17.94
N GLY A 228 3.10 -23.30 -18.01
CA GLY A 228 4.26 -23.57 -17.15
C GLY A 228 3.92 -24.06 -15.74
N ASN A 229 2.64 -24.10 -15.34
CA ASN A 229 2.22 -24.40 -13.97
C ASN A 229 2.99 -23.55 -12.94
N PRO A 230 2.82 -22.22 -12.95
CA PRO A 230 3.57 -21.34 -12.07
C PRO A 230 3.16 -21.55 -10.62
N ASP A 231 4.14 -21.35 -9.75
CA ASP A 231 3.95 -21.43 -8.32
C ASP A 231 4.06 -20.01 -7.75
N LEU A 232 2.94 -19.45 -7.29
CA LEU A 232 2.91 -18.11 -6.73
C LEU A 232 3.60 -18.11 -5.36
N GLN A 233 4.58 -17.24 -5.17
CA GLN A 233 5.21 -17.01 -3.87
C GLN A 233 4.26 -16.23 -2.94
N PRO A 234 4.46 -16.26 -1.61
CA PRO A 234 3.62 -15.54 -0.67
C PRO A 234 3.44 -14.05 -1.01
N GLY A 235 2.19 -13.62 -1.20
CA GLY A 235 1.83 -12.26 -1.56
C GLY A 235 1.84 -11.94 -3.07
N GLU A 236 2.35 -12.82 -3.92
CA GLU A 236 2.30 -12.66 -5.39
C GLU A 236 0.88 -12.81 -5.95
N SER A 237 0.63 -12.19 -7.11
CA SER A 237 -0.63 -12.34 -7.83
C SER A 237 -0.44 -12.54 -9.33
N ALA A 238 -1.36 -13.30 -9.92
CA ALA A 238 -1.58 -13.42 -11.34
C ALA A 238 -2.91 -12.74 -11.72
N THR A 239 -3.01 -12.20 -12.93
CA THR A 239 -4.26 -11.67 -13.49
C THR A 239 -4.61 -12.36 -14.79
N LEU A 240 -5.91 -12.61 -15.01
CA LEU A 240 -6.47 -13.11 -16.26
C LEU A 240 -7.58 -12.18 -16.71
N THR A 241 -7.50 -11.65 -17.93
CA THR A 241 -8.62 -10.97 -18.59
C THR A 241 -9.23 -11.86 -19.65
N PHE A 242 -10.56 -11.82 -19.78
CA PHE A 242 -11.30 -12.48 -20.86
C PHE A 242 -12.58 -11.68 -21.19
N THR A 243 -13.17 -11.93 -22.36
CA THR A 243 -14.38 -11.22 -22.81
C THR A 243 -15.58 -12.17 -22.91
N ALA A 244 -16.75 -11.70 -22.48
CA ALA A 244 -18.02 -12.41 -22.56
C ALA A 244 -19.11 -11.53 -23.18
N VAL A 245 -19.98 -12.11 -24.00
CA VAL A 245 -21.19 -11.48 -24.52
C VAL A 245 -22.30 -11.63 -23.48
N THR A 246 -22.94 -10.51 -23.15
CA THR A 246 -24.02 -10.44 -22.17
C THR A 246 -25.34 -10.99 -22.71
N GLY A 247 -26.20 -11.48 -21.82
CA GLY A 247 -27.53 -11.99 -22.17
C GLY A 247 -28.48 -10.90 -22.69
N LEU A 248 -29.52 -11.31 -23.43
CA LEU A 248 -30.49 -10.37 -24.03
C LEU A 248 -31.67 -10.02 -23.10
N THR A 249 -31.84 -10.74 -21.99
CA THR A 249 -32.94 -10.58 -21.05
C THR A 249 -32.61 -9.57 -19.94
N PHE A 250 -33.59 -8.79 -19.49
CA PHE A 250 -33.40 -7.94 -18.32
C PHE A 250 -33.24 -8.77 -17.04
N GLY A 251 -32.32 -8.38 -16.18
CA GLY A 251 -32.01 -9.08 -14.94
C GLY A 251 -30.60 -8.81 -14.40
N SER A 252 -30.30 -9.46 -13.27
CA SER A 252 -28.98 -9.44 -12.62
C SER A 252 -28.26 -10.76 -12.84
N TYR A 253 -27.01 -10.66 -13.25
CA TYR A 253 -26.16 -11.79 -13.61
C TYR A 253 -24.90 -11.75 -12.75
N CYS A 254 -24.86 -12.59 -11.70
CA CYS A 254 -23.71 -12.70 -10.81
C CYS A 254 -22.80 -13.81 -11.30
N ASN A 255 -21.52 -13.47 -11.43
CA ASN A 255 -20.56 -14.32 -12.13
C ASN A 255 -19.45 -14.83 -11.19
N GLU A 256 -19.22 -16.14 -11.17
CA GLU A 256 -18.26 -16.82 -10.28
C GLU A 256 -17.06 -17.37 -11.04
N VAL A 257 -15.88 -17.21 -10.44
CA VAL A 257 -14.63 -17.85 -10.89
C VAL A 257 -14.00 -18.59 -9.71
N ALA A 258 -13.28 -19.67 -9.99
CA ALA A 258 -12.49 -20.45 -9.05
C ALA A 258 -11.05 -20.70 -9.58
N ALA A 259 -10.08 -20.92 -8.67
CA ALA A 259 -8.70 -21.29 -9.02
C ALA A 259 -8.26 -22.59 -8.33
N LYS A 260 -7.64 -23.51 -9.08
CA LYS A 260 -7.12 -24.78 -8.52
C LYS A 260 -5.71 -24.57 -7.93
N PRO A 261 -5.36 -25.30 -6.84
CA PRO A 261 -5.39 -26.76 -6.83
C PRO A 261 -6.66 -27.43 -6.26
N ASP A 262 -7.48 -26.76 -5.44
CA ASP A 262 -8.72 -27.32 -4.88
C ASP A 262 -10.00 -26.67 -5.42
N GLU A 263 -10.90 -27.52 -5.94
CA GLU A 263 -12.16 -27.11 -6.60
C GLU A 263 -13.24 -26.64 -5.61
N ASN A 264 -12.96 -26.58 -4.31
CA ASN A 264 -13.95 -26.31 -3.27
C ASN A 264 -13.78 -24.97 -2.54
N ASP A 265 -12.62 -24.33 -2.66
CA ASP A 265 -12.20 -23.34 -1.67
C ASP A 265 -11.75 -21.98 -2.27
N ASN A 266 -11.11 -21.90 -3.44
CA ASN A 266 -10.64 -20.60 -3.96
C ASN A 266 -11.63 -19.95 -4.96
N THR A 267 -12.82 -19.48 -4.53
CA THR A 267 -13.79 -18.78 -5.41
C THR A 267 -13.92 -17.27 -5.15
N SER A 268 -14.38 -16.51 -6.15
CA SER A 268 -14.57 -15.05 -6.07
C SER A 268 -15.86 -14.58 -5.38
N GLY A 269 -16.67 -15.50 -4.86
CA GLY A 269 -17.92 -15.18 -4.16
C GLY A 269 -18.93 -14.37 -4.99
N LYS A 270 -19.00 -14.61 -6.32
CA LYS A 270 -20.00 -14.04 -7.25
C LYS A 270 -20.08 -12.51 -7.37
N THR A 271 -19.14 -11.78 -6.77
CA THR A 271 -19.07 -10.32 -6.65
C THR A 271 -19.04 -9.51 -7.96
N ALA A 272 -18.75 -10.11 -9.12
CA ALA A 272 -18.68 -9.43 -10.42
C ALA A 272 -20.06 -9.37 -11.12
N ILE A 273 -20.98 -8.58 -10.55
CA ILE A 273 -22.39 -8.51 -10.99
C ILE A 273 -22.54 -7.65 -12.25
N VAL A 274 -23.33 -8.15 -13.22
CA VAL A 274 -23.77 -7.40 -14.41
C VAL A 274 -25.28 -7.19 -14.37
N GLN A 275 -25.73 -5.97 -14.64
CA GLN A 275 -27.12 -5.51 -14.61
C GLN A 275 -27.59 -5.17 -16.02
N ILE A 276 -28.65 -5.83 -16.50
CA ILE A 276 -29.20 -5.57 -17.83
C ILE A 276 -30.61 -5.01 -17.67
N GLY A 277 -30.83 -3.78 -18.13
CA GLY A 277 -32.12 -3.09 -18.05
C GLY A 277 -32.26 -2.13 -16.86
N PRO A 278 -33.43 -1.49 -16.70
CA PRO A 278 -33.63 -0.36 -15.79
C PRO A 278 -34.00 -0.75 -14.34
N THR A 279 -34.15 -2.03 -14.05
CA THR A 279 -34.55 -2.54 -12.74
C THR A 279 -33.52 -3.54 -12.30
N ALA A 280 -32.82 -3.25 -11.20
CA ALA A 280 -31.92 -4.21 -10.59
C ALA A 280 -32.71 -5.45 -10.19
N GLY A 281 -32.30 -6.62 -10.67
CA GLY A 281 -32.84 -7.90 -10.25
C GLY A 281 -32.01 -8.52 -9.13
N LEU A 282 -32.32 -9.77 -8.81
CA LEU A 282 -31.47 -10.59 -7.97
C LEU A 282 -30.83 -11.71 -8.76
N CYS A 283 -29.60 -12.04 -8.39
CA CYS A 283 -28.97 -13.26 -8.87
C CYS A 283 -29.51 -14.45 -8.09
N SER A 284 -29.79 -15.55 -8.80
CA SER A 284 -30.29 -16.77 -8.16
C SER A 284 -29.30 -17.29 -7.12
N GLY A 285 -29.71 -17.32 -5.84
CA GLY A 285 -28.89 -17.75 -4.70
C GLY A 285 -28.00 -16.66 -4.05
N GLU A 286 -28.18 -15.38 -4.40
CA GLU A 286 -27.44 -14.25 -3.84
C GLU A 286 -28.41 -13.22 -3.26
N ALA A 287 -29.01 -13.56 -2.12
CA ALA A 287 -29.87 -12.65 -1.36
C ALA A 287 -29.08 -11.80 -0.33
N LEU A 288 -27.79 -12.07 -0.11
CA LEU A 288 -27.01 -11.47 0.97
C LEU A 288 -25.70 -10.87 0.48
N VAL A 289 -25.44 -9.61 0.84
CA VAL A 289 -24.12 -9.00 0.83
C VAL A 289 -23.65 -8.82 2.28
N GLY A 290 -22.66 -9.59 2.69
CA GLY A 290 -21.97 -9.38 3.96
C GLY A 290 -20.69 -8.57 3.75
N THR A 291 -20.49 -7.51 4.53
CA THR A 291 -19.20 -6.81 4.63
C THR A 291 -18.78 -6.70 6.08
N LYS A 292 -17.47 -6.64 6.29
CA LYS A 292 -16.85 -6.44 7.59
C LYS A 292 -15.78 -5.35 7.49
N THR A 293 -15.81 -4.36 8.36
CA THR A 293 -14.84 -3.25 8.42
C THR A 293 -14.33 -3.07 9.85
N TRP A 294 -13.43 -2.12 10.07
CA TRP A 294 -13.18 -1.56 11.39
C TRP A 294 -13.51 -0.06 11.36
N THR A 295 -14.09 0.43 12.45
CA THR A 295 -14.61 1.81 12.57
C THR A 295 -13.63 2.70 13.33
N THR A 296 -13.00 2.16 14.38
CA THR A 296 -12.02 2.88 15.21
C THR A 296 -10.89 1.97 15.65
N ALA A 297 -9.70 2.54 15.83
CA ALA A 297 -8.52 1.87 16.38
C ALA A 297 -7.78 2.84 17.31
N ASN A 298 -8.00 2.70 18.61
CA ASN A 298 -7.47 3.60 19.64
C ASN A 298 -6.18 3.01 20.23
N LEU A 299 -5.06 3.73 20.12
CA LEU A 299 -3.79 3.31 20.72
C LEU A 299 -3.87 3.42 22.25
N VAL A 300 -3.77 2.28 22.94
CA VAL A 300 -3.80 2.16 24.41
C VAL A 300 -2.40 2.27 25.00
N SER A 301 -1.41 1.56 24.41
CA SER A 301 -0.02 1.64 24.87
C SER A 301 0.99 1.19 23.80
N THR A 302 2.26 1.53 24.01
CA THR A 302 3.40 1.03 23.22
C THR A 302 4.44 0.44 24.16
N ASN A 303 4.90 -0.77 23.86
CA ASN A 303 6.00 -1.44 24.53
C ASN A 303 7.26 -1.37 23.65
N THR A 304 8.22 -0.55 24.07
CA THR A 304 9.50 -0.32 23.38
C THR A 304 10.58 -1.33 23.75
N ASN A 305 10.29 -2.29 24.64
CA ASN A 305 11.25 -3.33 25.07
C ASN A 305 11.27 -4.55 24.13
N THR A 306 10.45 -4.56 23.09
CA THR A 306 10.46 -5.58 22.02
C THR A 306 11.07 -4.99 20.76
N SER A 307 11.64 -5.83 19.89
CA SER A 307 12.06 -5.44 18.55
C SER A 307 11.41 -6.41 17.56
N PRO A 308 10.52 -5.95 16.66
CA PRO A 308 9.95 -4.59 16.59
C PRO A 308 9.12 -4.21 17.83
N TYR A 309 8.77 -2.93 17.96
CA TYR A 309 7.89 -2.44 19.02
C TYR A 309 6.52 -3.13 18.97
N SER A 310 5.92 -3.33 20.14
CA SER A 310 4.57 -3.88 20.29
C SER A 310 3.59 -2.80 20.72
N TYR A 311 2.45 -2.78 20.08
CA TYR A 311 1.38 -1.81 20.24
C TYR A 311 0.13 -2.50 20.79
N THR A 312 -0.49 -1.87 21.78
CA THR A 312 -1.81 -2.27 22.27
C THR A 312 -2.85 -1.33 21.69
N PHE A 313 -3.83 -1.85 20.95
CA PHE A 313 -4.97 -1.07 20.45
C PHE A 313 -6.29 -1.62 20.99
N GLU A 314 -7.25 -0.73 21.20
CA GLU A 314 -8.67 -1.08 21.30
C GLU A 314 -9.31 -0.82 19.92
N VAL A 315 -9.80 -1.87 19.27
CA VAL A 315 -10.26 -1.84 17.87
C VAL A 315 -11.71 -2.26 17.79
N GLU A 316 -12.56 -1.41 17.23
CA GLU A 316 -13.97 -1.69 16.98
C GLU A 316 -14.14 -2.20 15.53
N PHE A 317 -14.71 -3.38 15.39
CA PHE A 317 -15.09 -3.99 14.12
C PHE A 317 -16.60 -3.86 13.91
N GLU A 318 -16.99 -3.67 12.65
CA GLU A 318 -18.38 -3.62 12.20
C GLU A 318 -18.60 -4.73 11.16
N ILE A 319 -19.67 -5.48 11.30
CA ILE A 319 -20.17 -6.45 10.32
C ILE A 319 -21.53 -5.96 9.85
N LYS A 320 -21.63 -5.58 8.58
CA LYS A 320 -22.86 -5.18 7.91
C LYS A 320 -23.41 -6.37 7.11
N LEU A 321 -24.65 -6.74 7.36
CA LEU A 321 -25.39 -7.79 6.67
C LEU A 321 -26.54 -7.16 5.89
N GLU A 322 -26.48 -7.17 4.57
CA GLU A 322 -27.46 -6.54 3.70
C GLU A 322 -28.22 -7.63 2.91
N ASN A 323 -29.48 -7.85 3.27
CA ASN A 323 -30.37 -8.72 2.51
C ASN A 323 -30.89 -7.95 1.29
N ILE A 324 -30.21 -8.12 0.16
CA ILE A 324 -30.64 -7.62 -1.16
C ILE A 324 -31.77 -8.49 -1.75
N GLY A 325 -32.10 -9.62 -1.12
CA GLY A 325 -33.11 -10.59 -1.52
C GLY A 325 -34.55 -10.07 -1.49
N THR A 326 -35.44 -10.72 -2.26
CA THR A 326 -36.91 -10.53 -2.26
C THR A 326 -37.65 -11.36 -1.21
N GLU A 327 -36.93 -12.17 -0.44
CA GLU A 327 -37.45 -13.03 0.62
C GLU A 327 -36.63 -12.77 1.90
N ASP A 328 -37.23 -13.02 3.05
CA ASP A 328 -36.55 -12.90 4.34
C ASP A 328 -35.53 -14.04 4.53
N LEU A 329 -34.40 -13.75 5.18
CA LEU A 329 -33.33 -14.72 5.48
C LEU A 329 -33.20 -14.88 6.99
N ASP A 330 -33.11 -16.11 7.48
CA ASP A 330 -32.86 -16.39 8.90
C ASP A 330 -31.38 -16.75 9.13
N LEU A 331 -30.63 -15.84 9.75
CA LEU A 331 -29.22 -16.02 10.11
C LEU A 331 -29.11 -16.87 11.38
N ALA A 332 -28.44 -18.02 11.28
CA ALA A 332 -28.32 -18.99 12.38
C ALA A 332 -26.98 -18.85 13.12
N GLU A 333 -25.88 -18.63 12.40
CA GLU A 333 -24.54 -18.53 12.98
C GLU A 333 -23.65 -17.50 12.24
N LEU A 334 -22.86 -16.75 13.02
CA LEU A 334 -21.70 -15.99 12.52
C LEU A 334 -20.44 -16.58 13.17
N ILE A 335 -19.43 -16.87 12.36
CA ILE A 335 -18.09 -17.25 12.82
C ILE A 335 -17.10 -16.21 12.33
N ASP A 336 -16.34 -15.63 13.26
CA ASP A 336 -15.32 -14.63 12.97
C ASP A 336 -13.98 -15.08 13.53
N LEU A 337 -12.98 -15.20 12.66
CA LEU A 337 -11.60 -15.45 13.04
C LEU A 337 -10.86 -14.11 13.11
N LEU A 338 -10.55 -13.66 14.32
CA LEU A 338 -9.79 -12.43 14.56
C LEU A 338 -8.34 -12.56 14.07
N PRO A 339 -7.66 -11.45 13.71
CA PRO A 339 -6.24 -11.51 13.35
C PRO A 339 -5.36 -12.00 14.52
N THR A 340 -4.15 -12.46 14.23
CA THR A 340 -3.19 -12.89 15.26
C THR A 340 -2.90 -11.73 16.23
N GLY A 341 -2.90 -12.01 17.53
CA GLY A 341 -2.74 -10.99 18.58
C GLY A 341 -3.99 -10.18 18.92
N PHE A 342 -5.15 -10.45 18.32
CA PHE A 342 -6.44 -9.85 18.70
C PHE A 342 -7.25 -10.78 19.59
N SER A 343 -7.97 -10.20 20.55
CA SER A 343 -8.94 -10.90 21.40
C SER A 343 -10.23 -10.08 21.55
N PHE A 344 -11.36 -10.77 21.57
CA PHE A 344 -12.69 -10.19 21.79
C PHE A 344 -12.82 -9.56 23.17
N VAL A 345 -13.48 -8.41 23.24
CA VAL A 345 -13.80 -7.70 24.49
C VAL A 345 -15.31 -7.70 24.74
N SER A 346 -16.11 -7.21 23.79
CA SER A 346 -17.56 -7.06 23.96
C SER A 346 -18.30 -6.81 22.64
N THR A 347 -19.53 -7.30 22.53
CA THR A 347 -20.49 -6.80 21.51
C THR A 347 -20.93 -5.40 21.92
N SER A 348 -21.00 -4.48 20.96
CA SER A 348 -21.50 -3.12 21.17
C SER A 348 -23.03 -3.08 21.11
N THR A 349 -23.64 -2.14 21.83
CA THR A 349 -25.08 -1.87 21.77
C THR A 349 -25.47 -0.85 20.69
N SER A 350 -24.54 -0.48 19.80
CA SER A 350 -24.79 0.45 18.67
C SER A 350 -25.23 -0.24 17.38
N GLY A 351 -25.05 -1.56 17.27
CA GLY A 351 -25.56 -2.38 16.17
C GLY A 351 -27.02 -2.80 16.38
N ASP A 352 -27.60 -3.42 15.34
CA ASP A 352 -28.93 -4.04 15.38
C ASP A 352 -28.87 -5.42 16.07
N ILE A 353 -27.80 -6.18 15.81
CA ILE A 353 -27.48 -7.45 16.47
C ILE A 353 -26.60 -7.13 17.68
N ILE A 354 -27.10 -7.42 18.88
CA ILE A 354 -26.46 -7.06 20.16
C ILE A 354 -26.11 -8.29 21.02
N ASP A 355 -26.31 -9.49 20.49
CA ASP A 355 -26.05 -10.75 21.17
C ASP A 355 -24.57 -10.93 21.52
N ALA A 356 -24.31 -11.50 22.69
CA ALA A 356 -22.97 -11.92 23.07
C ALA A 356 -22.58 -13.20 22.31
N PRO A 357 -21.29 -13.44 22.03
CA PRO A 357 -20.83 -14.68 21.45
C PRO A 357 -21.29 -15.91 22.25
N SER A 358 -21.79 -16.92 21.55
CA SER A 358 -22.14 -18.22 22.12
C SER A 358 -20.90 -19.02 22.54
N SER A 359 -19.76 -18.78 21.88
CA SER A 359 -18.48 -19.40 22.16
C SER A 359 -17.34 -18.51 21.67
N ILE A 360 -16.22 -18.52 22.39
CA ILE A 360 -14.93 -17.95 21.97
C ILE A 360 -13.91 -19.08 22.12
N GLN A 361 -13.11 -19.31 21.09
CA GLN A 361 -12.19 -20.45 20.97
C GLN A 361 -10.84 -19.97 20.45
N PHE A 362 -9.76 -20.69 20.76
CA PHE A 362 -8.41 -20.34 20.29
C PHE A 362 -7.88 -21.40 19.33
N GLU A 363 -7.67 -21.04 18.07
CA GLU A 363 -7.24 -21.94 17.00
C GLU A 363 -5.71 -22.06 16.99
N THR A 364 -5.18 -22.95 17.84
CA THR A 364 -3.74 -23.14 18.10
C THR A 364 -2.86 -23.42 16.87
N LEU A 365 -3.44 -23.82 15.73
CA LEU A 365 -2.69 -24.03 14.48
C LEU A 365 -2.30 -22.72 13.78
N VAL A 366 -2.99 -21.60 14.09
CA VAL A 366 -2.80 -20.29 13.45
C VAL A 366 -2.71 -19.12 14.43
N ASP A 367 -2.71 -19.40 15.73
CA ASP A 367 -2.56 -18.41 16.81
C ASP A 367 -3.60 -17.27 16.75
N ARG A 368 -4.85 -17.63 16.42
CA ARG A 368 -5.97 -16.71 16.21
C ARG A 368 -7.17 -17.08 17.07
N GLU A 369 -7.89 -16.06 17.54
CA GLU A 369 -9.12 -16.24 18.30
C GLU A 369 -10.33 -16.31 17.36
N LYS A 370 -11.23 -17.25 17.63
CA LYS A 370 -12.44 -17.53 16.86
C LYS A 370 -13.67 -17.25 17.71
N ILE A 371 -14.44 -16.28 17.29
CA ILE A 371 -15.71 -15.88 17.89
C ILE A 371 -16.84 -16.60 17.16
N ILE A 372 -17.83 -17.12 17.89
CA ILE A 372 -18.98 -17.81 17.33
C ILE A 372 -20.25 -17.24 17.97
N TRP A 373 -21.06 -16.52 17.21
CA TRP A 373 -22.43 -16.16 17.57
C TRP A 373 -23.39 -17.21 17.00
N ARG A 374 -24.15 -17.88 17.87
CA ARG A 374 -25.26 -18.74 17.49
C ARG A 374 -26.53 -18.08 17.99
N PHE A 375 -27.48 -17.86 17.10
CA PHE A 375 -28.72 -17.19 17.42
C PHE A 375 -29.78 -18.23 17.84
N THR A 376 -30.63 -17.88 18.81
CA THR A 376 -31.77 -18.72 19.22
C THR A 376 -32.83 -17.82 19.88
N PRO A 377 -33.89 -17.41 19.15
CA PRO A 377 -34.19 -17.73 17.76
C PRO A 377 -33.18 -17.15 16.77
N ASP A 378 -33.19 -17.64 15.53
CA ASP A 378 -32.39 -17.12 14.42
C ASP A 378 -32.69 -15.62 14.18
N VAL A 379 -31.71 -14.88 13.65
CA VAL A 379 -31.86 -13.45 13.34
C VAL A 379 -32.45 -13.29 11.94
N THR A 380 -33.73 -12.91 11.86
CA THR A 380 -34.40 -12.64 10.58
C THR A 380 -33.91 -11.31 9.96
N LEU A 381 -33.16 -11.40 8.87
CA LEU A 381 -32.85 -10.31 7.95
C LEU A 381 -34.00 -10.17 6.94
N ALA A 382 -34.86 -9.17 7.09
CA ALA A 382 -35.97 -8.96 6.16
C ALA A 382 -35.49 -8.55 4.75
N SER A 383 -36.27 -8.87 3.72
CA SER A 383 -36.03 -8.44 2.34
C SER A 383 -35.76 -6.93 2.23
N ASP A 384 -34.78 -6.53 1.41
CA ASP A 384 -34.30 -5.15 1.22
C ASP A 384 -33.87 -4.42 2.52
N THR A 385 -33.37 -5.15 3.54
CA THR A 385 -32.87 -4.55 4.80
C THR A 385 -31.39 -4.79 5.08
N THR A 386 -30.81 -3.91 5.91
CA THR A 386 -29.48 -4.07 6.51
C THR A 386 -29.64 -4.31 8.01
N GLN A 387 -28.80 -5.19 8.57
CA GLN A 387 -28.51 -5.25 10.00
C GLN A 387 -27.00 -5.18 10.25
N MET A 388 -26.61 -4.64 11.40
CA MET A 388 -25.21 -4.48 11.81
C MET A 388 -24.92 -5.21 13.12
N LEU A 389 -23.79 -5.91 13.18
CA LEU A 389 -23.16 -6.40 14.40
C LEU A 389 -21.86 -5.61 14.61
N ILE A 390 -21.74 -4.89 15.72
CA ILE A 390 -20.53 -4.12 16.06
C ILE A 390 -19.91 -4.73 17.31
N TYR A 391 -18.60 -4.89 17.35
CA TYR A 391 -17.91 -5.46 18.51
C TYR A 391 -16.48 -4.94 18.69
N THR A 392 -16.04 -4.89 19.95
CA THR A 392 -14.74 -4.37 20.37
C THR A 392 -13.75 -5.52 20.59
N THR A 393 -12.49 -5.27 20.24
CA THR A 393 -11.34 -6.16 20.46
C THR A 393 -10.19 -5.41 21.11
N LEU A 394 -9.33 -6.16 21.81
CA LEU A 394 -8.02 -5.71 22.24
C LEU A 394 -6.98 -6.38 21.34
N ALA A 395 -6.13 -5.60 20.68
CA ALA A 395 -5.06 -6.08 19.82
C ALA A 395 -3.70 -5.81 20.47
N VAL A 396 -2.85 -6.82 20.60
CA VAL A 396 -1.44 -6.70 21.02
C VAL A 396 -0.56 -7.17 19.87
N ILE A 397 -0.10 -6.22 19.07
CA ILE A 397 0.43 -6.45 17.72
C ILE A 397 1.66 -5.56 17.43
N SER A 398 2.53 -5.97 16.52
CA SER A 398 3.58 -5.09 15.98
C SER A 398 3.11 -4.39 14.70
N ARG A 399 3.99 -3.58 14.08
CA ARG A 399 3.81 -3.15 12.67
C ARG A 399 3.41 -4.34 11.80
N GLY A 400 2.45 -4.12 10.90
CA GLY A 400 1.92 -5.16 10.02
C GLY A 400 0.57 -4.86 9.40
N ASN A 401 0.09 -5.82 8.59
CA ASN A 401 -1.29 -5.84 8.09
C ASN A 401 -2.04 -6.99 8.75
N HIS A 402 -3.06 -6.67 9.53
CA HIS A 402 -3.81 -7.61 10.34
C HIS A 402 -5.20 -7.81 9.72
N ARG A 403 -5.52 -9.04 9.30
CA ARG A 403 -6.75 -9.39 8.56
C ARG A 403 -7.65 -10.31 9.38
N SER A 404 -8.95 -10.14 9.23
CA SER A 404 -9.98 -10.94 9.91
C SER A 404 -10.88 -11.61 8.89
N ASP A 405 -11.28 -12.85 9.15
CA ASP A 405 -12.05 -13.68 8.23
C ASP A 405 -13.44 -13.96 8.83
N LEU A 406 -14.51 -13.78 8.04
CA LEU A 406 -15.90 -13.92 8.49
C LEU A 406 -16.64 -14.97 7.64
N ILE A 407 -17.39 -15.83 8.32
CA ILE A 407 -18.25 -16.88 7.78
C ILE A 407 -19.66 -16.69 8.35
N MET A 408 -20.67 -16.89 7.52
CA MET A 408 -22.08 -16.65 7.84
C MET A 408 -22.91 -17.87 7.41
N ASP A 409 -23.60 -18.50 8.35
CA ASP A 409 -24.46 -19.66 8.12
C ASP A 409 -25.93 -19.32 8.40
N PHE A 410 -26.82 -19.87 7.56
CA PHE A 410 -28.23 -19.52 7.45
C PHE A 410 -29.11 -20.74 7.63
N ALA A 411 -30.17 -20.56 8.41
CA ALA A 411 -31.09 -21.63 8.77
C ALA A 411 -31.70 -22.32 7.54
N GLY A 412 -32.09 -23.58 7.72
CA GLY A 412 -32.83 -24.36 6.73
C GLY A 412 -32.05 -24.77 5.47
N GLY A 413 -30.76 -24.45 5.35
CA GLY A 413 -29.99 -24.65 4.12
C GLY A 413 -30.40 -23.66 3.02
N THR A 414 -30.76 -22.44 3.41
CA THR A 414 -31.19 -21.34 2.52
C THR A 414 -30.16 -21.05 1.43
N PHE A 415 -28.87 -21.22 1.75
CA PHE A 415 -27.79 -21.29 0.78
C PHE A 415 -27.23 -22.72 0.69
N THR A 416 -26.74 -23.09 -0.49
CA THR A 416 -26.13 -24.41 -0.73
C THR A 416 -24.78 -24.60 -0.05
N ARG A 417 -24.18 -23.50 0.43
CA ARG A 417 -22.94 -23.41 1.20
C ARG A 417 -22.98 -22.13 2.05
N ASP A 418 -22.28 -22.14 3.18
CA ASP A 418 -22.04 -20.99 4.05
C ASP A 418 -21.44 -19.82 3.24
N LYS A 419 -21.80 -18.58 3.59
CA LYS A 419 -21.31 -17.38 2.90
C LYS A 419 -20.04 -16.86 3.59
N TYR A 420 -18.94 -16.79 2.83
CA TYR A 420 -17.65 -16.28 3.29
C TYR A 420 -17.46 -14.83 2.79
N THR A 421 -16.94 -13.94 3.63
CA THR A 421 -16.49 -12.61 3.19
C THR A 421 -14.95 -12.55 3.23
N TRP A 422 -14.32 -12.53 2.05
CA TRP A 422 -12.86 -12.61 1.90
C TRP A 422 -12.24 -11.30 1.39
N PRO A 423 -11.32 -10.69 2.16
CA PRO A 423 -11.52 -10.20 3.51
C PRO A 423 -11.66 -8.66 3.46
N THR A 424 -12.68 -8.09 4.12
CA THR A 424 -12.98 -6.65 3.99
C THR A 424 -12.42 -5.79 5.14
N ALA A 425 -12.00 -6.38 6.26
CA ALA A 425 -11.40 -5.65 7.39
C ALA A 425 -9.88 -5.94 7.50
N MET A 426 -9.07 -4.90 7.27
CA MET A 426 -7.62 -4.94 7.42
C MET A 426 -7.15 -3.75 8.26
N LEU A 427 -6.52 -4.01 9.42
CA LEU A 427 -5.85 -2.98 10.21
C LEU A 427 -4.36 -2.92 9.82
N GLY A 428 -3.91 -1.76 9.33
CA GLY A 428 -2.50 -1.50 9.01
C GLY A 428 -1.79 -0.74 10.12
N VAL A 429 -0.81 -1.35 10.77
CA VAL A 429 0.09 -0.68 11.73
C VAL A 429 1.43 -0.40 11.05
N ARG A 430 1.97 0.80 11.22
CA ARG A 430 3.21 1.27 10.60
C ARG A 430 4.12 1.87 11.67
N ASP A 431 5.39 1.51 11.64
CA ASP A 431 6.41 2.23 12.39
C ASP A 431 6.79 3.50 11.61
N VAL A 432 6.86 4.64 12.30
CA VAL A 432 7.27 5.92 11.72
C VAL A 432 8.71 6.19 12.15
N PHE A 433 9.61 6.44 11.20
CA PHE A 433 10.99 6.84 11.46
C PHE A 433 11.29 8.19 10.84
N THR A 434 11.94 9.08 11.58
CA THR A 434 12.60 10.26 11.01
C THR A 434 14.05 9.93 10.75
N VAL A 435 14.48 10.05 9.50
CA VAL A 435 15.86 9.81 9.08
C VAL A 435 16.51 11.14 8.73
N SER A 436 17.72 11.37 9.23
CA SER A 436 18.55 12.51 8.87
C SER A 436 19.97 12.02 8.57
N ALA A 437 20.58 12.60 7.54
CA ALA A 437 21.96 12.29 7.16
C ALA A 437 22.79 13.57 7.19
N THR A 438 23.92 13.54 7.90
CA THR A 438 24.86 14.67 8.04
C THR A 438 26.24 14.28 7.55
N SER A 439 26.92 15.18 6.83
CA SER A 439 28.32 14.95 6.46
C SER A 439 29.24 15.37 7.61
N ASP A 440 30.09 14.46 8.05
CA ASP A 440 30.94 14.67 9.24
C ASP A 440 31.99 15.77 9.03
N ASP A 441 32.45 15.95 7.78
CA ASP A 441 33.40 16.99 7.37
C ASP A 441 32.94 18.43 7.65
N ASP A 442 31.63 18.71 7.53
CA ASP A 442 31.09 20.07 7.68
C ASP A 442 29.84 20.20 8.57
N GLY A 443 29.39 19.09 9.17
CA GLY A 443 28.29 19.02 10.13
C GLY A 443 26.92 19.38 9.56
N LYS A 444 26.77 19.48 8.24
CA LYS A 444 25.50 19.91 7.63
C LYS A 444 24.70 18.73 7.11
N VAL A 445 23.39 18.88 7.26
CA VAL A 445 22.38 17.98 6.71
C VAL A 445 22.54 17.87 5.19
N VAL A 446 22.49 16.63 4.73
CA VAL A 446 22.52 16.18 3.35
C VAL A 446 21.10 15.82 2.90
N VAL A 447 20.38 15.05 3.72
CA VAL A 447 18.97 14.63 3.55
C VAL A 447 18.28 14.61 4.90
N THR A 448 16.99 14.93 4.91
CA THR A 448 16.04 14.56 5.96
C THR A 448 14.80 13.98 5.28
N GLN A 449 14.30 12.85 5.75
CA GLN A 449 13.11 12.18 5.22
C GLN A 449 12.34 11.48 6.33
N HIS A 450 11.06 11.22 6.10
CA HIS A 450 10.27 10.31 6.91
C HIS A 450 10.17 8.95 6.21
N VAL A 451 10.16 7.87 6.99
CA VAL A 451 10.08 6.51 6.49
C VAL A 451 8.99 5.78 7.26
N LEU A 452 7.99 5.28 6.54
CA LEU A 452 6.95 4.41 7.06
C LEU A 452 7.35 2.95 6.79
N VAL A 453 7.63 2.20 7.86
CA VAL A 453 7.99 0.78 7.73
C VAL A 453 6.83 -0.11 8.16
N ALA A 454 6.48 -1.03 7.29
CA ALA A 454 5.58 -2.13 7.58
C ALA A 454 6.27 -3.46 7.26
N ASN A 455 5.98 -4.50 8.03
CA ASN A 455 5.74 -5.77 7.36
C ASN A 455 4.31 -5.73 6.78
N GLN A 456 4.04 -6.64 5.87
CA GLN A 456 2.80 -6.76 5.14
C GLN A 456 2.52 -8.23 4.95
N SER A 457 1.24 -8.58 4.85
CA SER A 457 0.81 -9.88 4.34
C SER A 457 -0.06 -9.63 3.11
N GLY A 458 0.54 -8.96 2.13
CA GLY A 458 -0.04 -8.57 0.86
C GLY A 458 -0.56 -7.12 0.78
N ILE A 459 -0.29 -6.51 -0.38
CA ILE A 459 -0.84 -5.23 -0.84
C ILE A 459 -2.35 -5.38 -1.11
N VAL A 460 -3.11 -4.37 -0.70
CA VAL A 460 -4.03 -3.64 -1.60
C VAL A 460 -3.63 -2.17 -1.48
N ASP A 461 -3.60 -1.47 -2.60
CA ASP A 461 -3.10 -0.09 -2.70
C ASP A 461 -4.11 0.94 -2.17
N PHE A 462 -3.73 2.22 -2.21
CA PHE A 462 -4.31 3.34 -1.45
C PHE A 462 -5.84 3.60 -1.59
N TRP A 463 -6.45 3.90 -0.43
CA TRP A 463 -7.43 4.97 -0.10
C TRP A 463 -8.70 5.22 -0.94
N ASP A 464 -9.77 5.64 -0.25
CA ASP A 464 -10.56 6.79 -0.73
C ASP A 464 -11.17 7.61 0.45
N LEU A 465 -11.45 8.89 0.19
CA LEU A 465 -11.76 9.94 1.18
C LEU A 465 -13.25 10.05 1.58
N LYS A 466 -13.48 10.70 2.74
CA LYS A 466 -14.49 11.77 2.87
C LYS A 466 -13.97 12.95 3.68
#